data_AF-A0A8S1CIR8-F1
#
_entry.id   AF-A0A8S1CIR8-F1
#
_cell.length_a   1.000
_cell.length_b   1.000
_cell.length_c   1.000
_cell.angle_alpha   90.00
_cell.angle_beta   90.00
_cell.angle_gamma   90.00
#
_symmetry.space_group_name_H-M   'P 1'
#
loop_
_entity.id
_entity.type
_entity.pdbx_description
1 polymer ?
#
loop_
_entity_poly.entity_id
_entity_poly.type
_entity_poly.pdbx_seq_one_letter_code
_entity_poly.pdbx_strand_id
1 'polypeptide(L)'
;MEQTNGTHNSSRKYLVRVQSDKVTYNNDVIQADYEYQTTRVTTQGETIVATPVSTNYQFQTKRHVPRTGLMLVGWGGNNGSTLTAALLANKHHLSWNTKEGVKDANLFGSITQSSTVPLGDEVYVPLNSLLPMVDPCDLELDGWDISGLDLAGAMNRAKVLEWQLQQQLVQEMSKMKPRPAAHIPGFVASNQETRVDNVITGNRQSMVEQLRKDIAEFKASRQLETVIVIWTANTERFAEIREGVNDTAANLLAAIRANHSEIAPSTLYAVASILEGCTYINGSPQNTFVPGCVELAEKHSTFLGGDDFKSGQTKLKSVLVDFLVSAGIKPASIVSYNHLGNNDGKNLSDPMQFRSKEISKSNVVDDMVGSNHILYQPGEKPDHCVVIKYVPYVGEYQNSAFLTLIDIDCKTNFIYKILNVITS
;
A
#
# COMPACT_ATOMS: atom_id res chain seq x y z
N MET A 1 39.49 31.75 -13.82
CA MET A 1 38.91 31.14 -15.04
C MET A 1 39.41 29.71 -15.04
N GLU A 2 38.64 28.66 -14.79
CA GLU A 2 37.19 28.48 -14.78
C GLU A 2 36.92 27.37 -13.75
N GLN A 3 36.08 27.66 -12.75
CA GLN A 3 35.59 26.68 -11.78
C GLN A 3 34.52 25.84 -12.49
N THR A 4 34.80 24.56 -12.74
CA THR A 4 33.77 23.61 -13.15
C THR A 4 32.98 23.19 -11.90
N ASN A 5 31.92 23.94 -11.62
CA ASN A 5 30.92 23.57 -10.64
C ASN A 5 30.27 22.24 -11.04
N GLY A 6 30.54 21.21 -10.24
CA GLY A 6 29.82 19.95 -10.28
C GLY A 6 28.36 20.17 -9.92
N THR A 7 27.50 20.08 -10.92
CA THR A 7 26.06 19.85 -10.77
C THR A 7 25.72 18.61 -11.59
N HIS A 8 26.11 17.44 -11.06
CA HIS A 8 25.61 16.17 -11.54
C HIS A 8 24.33 15.82 -10.78
N ASN A 9 23.18 15.97 -11.43
CA ASN A 9 22.09 15.00 -11.29
C ASN A 9 21.07 15.10 -12.46
N SER A 10 21.54 14.89 -13.69
CA SER A 10 20.68 14.28 -14.71
C SER A 10 20.89 12.77 -14.57
N SER A 11 19.96 12.07 -13.90
CA SER A 11 19.95 10.61 -13.84
C SER A 11 19.92 10.09 -15.28
N ARG A 12 21.08 9.66 -15.80
CA ARG A 12 21.12 8.88 -17.04
C ARG A 12 20.31 7.62 -16.77
N LYS A 13 19.09 7.58 -17.29
CA LYS A 13 18.21 6.41 -17.31
C LYS A 13 18.93 5.35 -18.14
N TYR A 14 19.66 4.45 -17.50
CA TYR A 14 20.25 3.31 -18.19
C TYR A 14 19.07 2.49 -18.73
N LEU A 15 18.96 2.35 -20.05
CA LEU A 15 17.98 1.44 -20.62
C LEU A 15 18.64 0.07 -20.71
N VAL A 16 18.27 -0.83 -19.79
CA VAL A 16 18.81 -2.19 -19.78
C VAL A 16 18.29 -2.92 -21.01
N ARG A 17 19.20 -3.42 -21.83
CA ARG A 17 18.88 -4.24 -23.00
C ARG A 17 19.48 -5.62 -22.83
N VAL A 18 18.64 -6.65 -22.84
CA VAL A 18 19.06 -8.05 -22.73
C VAL A 18 19.35 -8.58 -24.13
N GLN A 19 20.58 -9.05 -24.36
CA GLN A 19 20.93 -9.74 -25.60
C GLN A 19 20.71 -11.24 -25.41
N SER A 20 19.51 -11.71 -25.74
CA SER A 20 19.13 -13.12 -25.68
C SER A 20 18.24 -13.46 -26.87
N ASP A 21 18.36 -14.69 -27.36
CA ASP A 21 17.46 -15.31 -28.33
C ASP A 21 16.02 -15.49 -27.81
N LYS A 22 15.83 -15.48 -26.48
CA LYS A 22 14.52 -15.58 -25.82
C LYS A 22 13.79 -14.23 -25.66
N VAL A 23 14.42 -13.13 -26.07
CA VAL A 23 13.83 -11.79 -25.92
C VAL A 23 13.85 -11.07 -27.26
N THR A 24 12.69 -10.63 -27.71
CA THR A 24 12.57 -9.79 -28.90
C THR A 24 12.03 -8.41 -28.53
N TYR A 25 12.59 -7.40 -29.19
CA TYR A 25 12.22 -6.01 -29.00
C TYR A 25 11.67 -5.47 -30.33
N ASN A 26 10.43 -4.99 -30.33
CA ASN A 26 9.92 -4.14 -31.41
C ASN A 26 9.57 -2.75 -30.84
N ASN A 27 8.98 -1.87 -31.66
CA ASN A 27 8.68 -0.50 -31.22
C ASN A 27 7.62 -0.45 -30.10
N ASP A 28 6.71 -1.41 -30.06
CA ASP A 28 5.52 -1.36 -29.21
C ASP A 28 5.61 -2.27 -27.97
N VAL A 29 6.33 -3.39 -28.08
CA VAL A 29 6.38 -4.45 -27.08
C VAL A 29 7.77 -5.08 -26.93
N ILE A 30 8.01 -5.63 -25.74
CA ILE A 30 9.08 -6.57 -25.42
C ILE A 30 8.41 -7.93 -25.27
N GLN A 31 8.80 -8.90 -26.08
CA GLN A 31 8.36 -10.29 -25.92
C GLN A 31 9.47 -11.10 -25.28
N ALA A 32 9.13 -11.91 -24.29
CA ALA A 32 10.08 -12.75 -23.56
C ALA A 32 9.50 -14.15 -23.37
N ASP A 33 10.22 -15.15 -23.88
CA ASP A 33 9.93 -16.55 -23.61
C ASP A 33 10.59 -16.96 -22.30
N TYR A 34 9.78 -17.44 -21.36
CA TYR A 34 10.21 -17.81 -20.02
C TYR A 34 9.75 -19.22 -19.66
N GLU A 35 10.72 -20.07 -19.38
CA GLU A 35 10.47 -21.41 -18.86
C GLU A 35 10.36 -21.32 -17.33
N TYR A 36 9.14 -21.43 -16.80
CA TYR A 36 8.89 -21.46 -15.37
C TYR A 36 9.07 -22.88 -14.84
N GLN A 37 10.11 -23.10 -14.07
CA GLN A 37 10.40 -24.37 -13.42
C GLN A 37 9.93 -24.34 -11.96
N THR A 38 9.16 -25.36 -11.58
CA THR A 38 8.65 -25.56 -10.21
C THR A 38 8.73 -27.04 -9.84
N THR A 39 8.43 -27.38 -8.59
CA THR A 39 8.45 -28.76 -8.10
C THR A 39 7.09 -29.12 -7.51
N ARG A 40 6.43 -30.14 -8.07
CA ARG A 40 5.23 -30.73 -7.46
C ARG A 40 5.66 -31.74 -6.42
N VAL A 41 5.14 -31.61 -5.20
CA VAL A 41 5.46 -32.52 -4.09
C VAL A 41 4.22 -33.36 -3.75
N THR A 42 4.40 -34.67 -3.64
CA THR A 42 3.35 -35.62 -3.19
C THR A 42 3.90 -36.54 -2.12
N THR A 43 3.08 -36.85 -1.11
CA THR A 43 3.43 -37.82 -0.06
C THR A 43 2.88 -39.20 -0.43
N GLN A 44 3.75 -40.20 -0.50
CA GLN A 44 3.42 -41.61 -0.78
C GLN A 44 3.89 -42.47 0.38
N GLY A 45 2.99 -42.75 1.33
CA GLY A 45 3.36 -43.38 2.60
C GLY A 45 4.32 -42.48 3.38
N GLU A 46 5.51 -43.00 3.71
CA GLU A 46 6.59 -42.26 4.39
C GLU A 46 7.54 -41.53 3.41
N THR A 47 7.33 -41.68 2.09
CA THR A 47 8.20 -41.07 1.08
C THR A 47 7.62 -39.77 0.55
N ILE A 48 8.43 -38.71 0.54
CA ILE A 48 8.12 -37.46 -0.16
C ILE A 48 8.68 -37.54 -1.58
N VAL A 49 7.81 -37.51 -2.58
CA VAL A 49 8.18 -37.54 -4.00
C VAL A 49 8.12 -36.12 -4.55
N ALA A 50 9.28 -35.57 -4.91
CA ALA A 50 9.43 -34.27 -5.56
C ALA A 50 9.60 -34.44 -7.08
N THR A 51 8.63 -33.93 -7.85
CA THR A 51 8.60 -34.04 -9.31
C THR A 51 8.83 -32.66 -9.94
N PRO A 52 9.96 -32.43 -10.64
CA PRO A 52 10.18 -31.20 -11.40
C PRO A 52 9.11 -31.04 -12.49
N VAL A 53 8.55 -29.84 -12.60
CA VAL A 53 7.55 -29.44 -13.58
C VAL A 53 8.03 -28.17 -14.27
N SER A 54 7.89 -28.13 -15.59
CA SER A 54 8.23 -26.97 -16.39
C SER A 54 7.00 -26.49 -17.18
N THR A 55 6.76 -25.18 -17.17
CA THR A 55 5.70 -24.53 -17.93
C THR A 55 6.31 -23.37 -18.73
N ASN A 56 6.14 -23.39 -20.05
CA ASN A 56 6.59 -22.30 -20.91
C ASN A 56 5.55 -21.19 -20.93
N TYR A 57 5.99 -19.98 -20.61
CA TYR A 57 5.23 -18.74 -20.74
C TYR A 57 5.83 -17.87 -21.82
N GLN A 58 4.97 -17.16 -22.53
CA GLN A 58 5.37 -16.05 -23.37
C GLN A 58 4.79 -14.76 -22.79
N PHE A 59 5.67 -13.89 -22.29
CA PHE A 59 5.28 -12.59 -21.76
C PHE A 59 5.36 -11.53 -22.85
N GLN A 60 4.37 -10.63 -22.88
CA GLN A 60 4.37 -9.47 -23.75
C GLN A 60 4.20 -8.20 -22.90
N THR A 61 5.25 -7.39 -22.82
CA THR A 61 5.28 -6.15 -22.05
C THR A 61 5.22 -4.97 -23.00
N LYS A 62 4.20 -4.12 -22.89
CA LYS A 62 4.11 -2.87 -23.68
C LYS A 62 5.25 -1.93 -23.32
N ARG A 63 5.85 -1.29 -24.33
CA ARG A 63 6.92 -0.31 -24.16
C ARG A 63 6.40 1.09 -23.89
N HIS A 64 5.20 1.39 -24.40
CA HIS A 64 4.49 2.63 -24.10
C HIS A 64 4.10 2.68 -22.63
N VAL A 65 4.53 3.74 -21.95
CA VAL A 65 4.16 4.02 -20.56
C VAL A 65 2.94 4.92 -20.59
N PRO A 66 1.76 4.46 -20.11
CA PRO A 66 0.53 5.20 -20.27
C PRO A 66 0.51 6.45 -19.39
N ARG A 67 -0.12 7.53 -19.87
CA ARG A 67 -0.45 8.67 -19.01
C ARG A 67 -1.41 8.21 -17.91
N THR A 68 -0.94 8.29 -16.67
CA THR A 68 -1.57 7.61 -15.53
C THR A 68 -2.10 8.62 -14.52
N GLY A 69 -3.37 8.47 -14.15
CA GLY A 69 -3.93 9.17 -13.00
C GLY A 69 -3.95 8.30 -11.75
N LEU A 70 -3.72 8.92 -10.60
CA LEU A 70 -3.86 8.30 -9.29
C LEU A 70 -4.93 9.04 -8.49
N MET A 71 -6.03 8.35 -8.18
CA MET A 71 -7.09 8.90 -7.34
C MET A 71 -7.00 8.33 -5.91
N LEU A 72 -6.86 9.21 -4.93
CA LEU A 72 -6.71 8.82 -3.52
C LEU A 72 -8.03 8.95 -2.76
N VAL A 73 -8.50 7.87 -2.15
CA VAL A 73 -9.55 7.95 -1.12
C VAL A 73 -8.87 8.30 0.20
N GLY A 74 -9.28 9.42 0.82
CA GLY A 74 -8.56 10.03 1.93
C GLY A 74 -7.41 10.94 1.48
N TRP A 75 -7.57 11.65 0.36
CA TRP A 75 -6.52 12.49 -0.23
C TRP A 75 -6.02 13.59 0.71
N GLY A 76 -6.91 14.16 1.53
CA GLY A 76 -6.58 15.15 2.56
C GLY A 76 -6.03 14.54 3.85
N GLY A 77 -5.83 13.22 3.92
CA GLY A 77 -5.12 12.55 5.01
C GLY A 77 -3.62 12.83 4.99
N ASN A 78 -2.92 12.28 5.98
CA ASN A 78 -1.47 12.45 6.14
C ASN A 78 -0.72 11.87 4.95
N ASN A 79 -1.02 10.62 4.57
CA ASN A 79 -0.43 9.97 3.41
C ASN A 79 -0.73 10.73 2.11
N GLY A 80 -1.98 11.12 1.89
CA GLY A 80 -2.39 11.76 0.64
C GLY A 80 -1.78 13.15 0.43
N SER A 81 -1.77 13.98 1.48
CA SER A 81 -1.12 15.30 1.43
C SER A 81 0.40 15.19 1.32
N THR A 82 1.04 14.26 2.06
CA THR A 82 2.49 14.01 1.99
C THR A 82 2.91 13.46 0.63
N LEU A 83 2.18 12.50 0.06
CA LEU A 83 2.47 11.98 -1.29
C LEU A 83 2.41 13.11 -2.31
N THR A 84 1.35 13.91 -2.28
CA THR A 84 1.16 15.03 -3.21
C THR A 84 2.32 16.02 -3.10
N ALA A 85 2.66 16.43 -1.88
CA ALA A 85 3.79 17.33 -1.64
C ALA A 85 5.13 16.74 -2.07
N ALA A 86 5.38 15.45 -1.81
CA ALA A 86 6.61 14.77 -2.20
C ALA A 86 6.78 14.72 -3.73
N LEU A 87 5.71 14.42 -4.47
CA LEU A 87 5.75 14.41 -5.93
C LEU A 87 5.97 15.81 -6.51
N LEU A 88 5.29 16.84 -5.99
CA LEU A 88 5.52 18.23 -6.41
C LEU A 88 6.95 18.69 -6.10
N ALA A 89 7.46 18.38 -4.91
CA ALA A 89 8.81 18.75 -4.51
C ALA A 89 9.87 18.12 -5.42
N ASN A 90 9.71 16.85 -5.78
CA ASN A 90 10.61 16.16 -6.71
C ASN A 90 10.47 16.70 -8.14
N LYS A 91 9.24 16.93 -8.60
CA LYS A 91 8.95 17.49 -9.93
C LYS A 91 9.55 18.87 -10.15
N HIS A 92 9.53 19.71 -9.11
CA HIS A 92 10.08 21.07 -9.16
C HIS A 92 11.54 21.15 -8.69
N HIS A 93 12.16 20.01 -8.37
CA HIS A 93 13.53 19.94 -7.86
C HIS A 93 13.78 20.87 -6.66
N LEU A 94 12.85 20.87 -5.71
CA LEU A 94 12.92 21.76 -4.56
C LEU A 94 14.03 21.34 -3.58
N SER A 95 14.63 22.36 -2.98
CA SER A 95 15.53 22.23 -1.84
C SER A 95 15.08 23.15 -0.72
N TRP A 96 15.32 22.74 0.53
CA TRP A 96 14.97 23.51 1.72
C TRP A 96 16.06 23.38 2.79
N ASN A 97 16.17 24.40 3.64
CA ASN A 97 17.07 24.36 4.79
C ASN A 97 16.43 23.54 5.91
N THR A 98 17.27 22.75 6.55
CA THR A 98 17.00 22.07 7.82
C THR A 98 18.03 22.54 8.84
N LYS A 99 17.91 22.09 10.10
CA LYS A 99 18.92 22.38 11.12
C LYS A 99 20.27 21.74 10.78
N GLU A 100 20.24 20.71 9.94
CA GLU A 100 21.37 19.91 9.48
C GLU A 100 21.91 20.37 8.11
N GLY A 101 21.41 21.50 7.58
CA GLY A 101 21.80 22.06 6.29
C GLY A 101 20.73 21.91 5.20
N VAL A 102 21.10 22.21 3.96
CA VAL A 102 20.19 22.11 2.81
C VAL A 102 19.88 20.64 2.49
N LYS A 103 18.61 20.34 2.24
CA LYS A 103 18.12 19.04 1.76
C LYS A 103 17.46 19.22 0.41
N ASP A 104 17.67 18.25 -0.47
CA ASP A 104 17.01 18.16 -1.77
C ASP A 104 15.87 17.14 -1.74
N ALA A 105 14.80 17.43 -2.49
CA ALA A 105 13.72 16.47 -2.72
C ALA A 105 14.26 15.16 -3.29
N ASN A 106 13.78 14.04 -2.75
CA ASN A 106 14.10 12.69 -3.21
C ASN A 106 12.91 11.75 -2.99
N LEU A 107 13.03 10.51 -3.46
CA LEU A 107 12.01 9.46 -3.32
C LEU A 107 12.52 8.27 -2.48
N PHE A 108 13.36 8.55 -1.48
CA PHE A 108 13.87 7.51 -0.58
C PHE A 108 12.75 6.77 0.13
N GLY A 109 12.98 5.48 0.41
CA GLY A 109 11.96 4.57 0.95
C GLY A 109 11.08 3.92 -0.13
N SER A 110 11.11 4.42 -1.37
CA SER A 110 10.46 3.75 -2.51
C SER A 110 11.33 2.64 -3.08
N ILE A 111 10.79 1.42 -3.13
CA ILE A 111 11.48 0.28 -3.77
C ILE A 111 11.70 0.56 -5.26
N THR A 112 10.69 1.08 -5.97
CA THR A 112 10.82 1.29 -7.41
C THR A 112 11.79 2.41 -7.76
N GLN A 113 11.91 3.45 -6.92
CA GLN A 113 12.71 4.64 -7.24
C GLN A 113 14.09 4.66 -6.58
N SER A 114 14.33 3.85 -5.55
CA SER A 114 15.57 3.92 -4.76
C SER A 114 16.17 2.56 -4.40
N SER A 115 15.67 1.46 -4.96
CA SER A 115 16.34 0.16 -4.87
C SER A 115 17.05 -0.21 -6.18
N THR A 116 18.02 -1.11 -6.07
CA THR A 116 18.76 -1.67 -7.19
C THR A 116 18.57 -3.19 -7.27
N VAL A 117 18.78 -3.74 -8.47
CA VAL A 117 18.72 -5.17 -8.78
C VAL A 117 20.06 -5.59 -9.36
N PRO A 118 20.63 -6.74 -8.95
CA PRO A 118 21.83 -7.29 -9.57
C PRO A 118 21.53 -7.80 -10.98
N LEU A 119 22.35 -7.41 -11.96
CA LEU A 119 22.30 -7.96 -13.33
C LEU A 119 23.27 -9.12 -13.55
N GLY A 120 24.36 -9.17 -12.79
CA GLY A 120 25.51 -10.06 -13.00
C GLY A 120 26.82 -9.29 -12.86
N ASP A 121 27.94 -9.97 -12.64
CA ASP A 121 29.28 -9.38 -12.52
C ASP A 121 29.37 -8.16 -11.58
N GLU A 122 28.67 -8.23 -10.43
CA GLU A 122 28.57 -7.14 -9.45
C GLU A 122 27.99 -5.82 -10.01
N VAL A 123 27.35 -5.86 -11.18
CA VAL A 123 26.63 -4.72 -11.75
C VAL A 123 25.23 -4.65 -11.18
N TYR A 124 24.91 -3.51 -10.57
CA TYR A 124 23.59 -3.21 -10.02
C TYR A 124 22.96 -2.06 -10.79
N VAL A 125 21.68 -2.20 -11.14
CA VAL A 125 20.91 -1.16 -11.84
C VAL A 125 19.66 -0.80 -11.04
N PRO A 126 19.13 0.43 -11.17
CA PRO A 126 17.87 0.80 -10.54
C PRO A 126 16.71 -0.11 -10.99
N LEU A 127 15.81 -0.48 -10.08
CA LEU A 127 14.68 -1.37 -10.40
C LEU A 127 13.83 -0.84 -11.57
N ASN A 128 13.55 0.47 -11.57
CA ASN A 128 12.79 1.16 -12.63
C ASN A 128 13.52 1.28 -13.98
N SER A 129 14.76 0.79 -14.09
CA SER A 129 15.55 0.76 -15.32
C SER A 129 15.45 -0.58 -16.07
N LEU A 130 14.89 -1.61 -15.43
CA LEU A 130 14.75 -2.95 -16.04
C LEU A 130 13.69 -3.00 -17.15
N LEU A 131 12.57 -2.32 -16.94
CA LEU A 131 11.44 -2.25 -17.87
C LEU A 131 10.86 -0.82 -17.86
N PRO A 132 10.15 -0.39 -18.92
CA PRO A 132 9.45 0.89 -18.92
C PRO A 132 8.42 0.95 -17.78
N MET A 133 8.57 1.96 -16.91
CA MET A 133 7.71 2.20 -15.76
C MET A 133 7.29 3.66 -15.70
N VAL A 134 6.09 3.90 -15.14
CA VAL A 134 5.62 5.26 -14.83
C VAL A 134 6.58 5.92 -13.85
N ASP A 135 7.00 7.15 -14.18
CA ASP A 135 7.67 8.02 -13.22
C ASP A 135 6.61 8.58 -12.25
N PRO A 136 6.77 8.44 -10.92
CA PRO A 136 5.81 8.99 -9.98
C PRO A 136 5.57 10.50 -10.15
N CYS A 137 6.56 11.26 -10.65
CA CYS A 137 6.41 12.70 -10.88
C CYS A 137 5.53 13.04 -12.10
N ASP A 138 5.25 12.05 -12.94
CA ASP A 138 4.35 12.15 -14.10
C ASP A 138 2.90 11.76 -13.76
N LEU A 139 2.63 11.31 -12.53
CA LEU A 139 1.27 11.00 -12.09
C LEU A 139 0.41 12.26 -12.00
N GLU A 140 -0.78 12.20 -12.59
CA GLU A 140 -1.83 13.19 -12.34
C GLU A 140 -2.59 12.77 -11.08
N LEU A 141 -2.81 13.70 -10.15
CA LEU A 141 -3.44 13.41 -8.86
C LEU A 141 -4.85 14.02 -8.78
N ASP A 142 -5.78 13.27 -8.21
CA ASP A 142 -7.11 13.71 -7.79
C ASP A 142 -7.53 12.79 -6.62
N GLY A 143 -8.73 12.97 -6.07
CA GLY A 143 -9.22 12.08 -5.03
C GLY A 143 -10.33 12.66 -4.20
N TRP A 144 -10.69 11.92 -3.16
CA TRP A 144 -11.82 12.22 -2.29
C TRP A 144 -11.35 12.33 -0.85
N ASP A 145 -12.03 13.16 -0.06
CA ASP A 145 -11.88 13.18 1.39
C ASP A 145 -13.18 13.64 2.02
N ILE A 146 -13.52 13.07 3.17
CA ILE A 146 -14.68 13.48 3.97
C ILE A 146 -14.54 14.90 4.52
N SER A 147 -13.32 15.45 4.50
CA SER A 147 -12.99 16.84 4.80
C SER A 147 -12.75 17.64 3.50
N GLY A 148 -13.38 18.81 3.38
CA GLY A 148 -13.22 19.75 2.26
C GLY A 148 -11.97 20.63 2.35
N LEU A 149 -11.08 20.37 3.33
CA LEU A 149 -9.83 21.10 3.51
C LEU A 149 -8.92 20.88 2.29
N ASP A 150 -8.40 21.97 1.71
CA ASP A 150 -7.43 21.90 0.62
C ASP A 150 -6.11 21.24 1.06
N LEU A 151 -5.29 20.82 0.11
CA LEU A 151 -4.08 20.06 0.44
C LEU A 151 -3.00 20.87 1.15
N ALA A 152 -2.96 22.20 1.01
CA ALA A 152 -2.04 23.02 1.80
C ALA A 152 -2.47 23.02 3.28
N GLY A 153 -3.77 23.18 3.54
CA GLY A 153 -4.35 23.01 4.87
C GLY A 153 -4.15 21.60 5.43
N ALA A 154 -4.33 20.56 4.59
CA ALA A 154 -4.10 19.18 4.97
C ALA A 154 -2.64 18.89 5.33
N MET A 155 -1.69 19.38 4.53
CA MET A 155 -0.24 19.28 4.78
C MET A 155 0.14 19.94 6.11
N ASN A 156 -0.37 21.15 6.38
CA ASN A 156 -0.15 21.84 7.64
C ASN A 156 -0.77 21.09 8.83
N ARG A 157 -1.99 20.54 8.67
CA ARG A 157 -2.65 19.72 9.68
C ARG A 157 -1.86 18.44 9.98
N ALA A 158 -1.31 17.80 8.94
CA ALA A 158 -0.57 16.56 9.05
C ALA A 158 0.76 16.73 9.78
N LYS A 159 1.44 17.90 9.68
CA LYS A 159 2.71 18.15 10.40
C LYS A 159 3.82 17.13 10.11
N VAL A 160 3.84 16.58 8.90
CA VAL A 160 4.86 15.60 8.45
C VAL A 160 6.10 16.30 7.90
N LEU A 161 5.90 17.34 7.08
CA LEU A 161 6.95 17.95 6.28
C LEU A 161 7.60 19.15 6.96
N GLU A 162 8.87 19.42 6.63
CA GLU A 162 9.60 20.60 7.09
C GLU A 162 8.90 21.90 6.70
N TRP A 163 8.89 22.87 7.62
CA TRP A 163 8.10 24.09 7.46
C TRP A 163 8.45 24.88 6.18
N GLN A 164 9.75 25.00 5.86
CA GLN A 164 10.17 25.72 4.65
C GLN A 164 9.66 25.03 3.37
N LEU A 165 9.69 23.70 3.32
CA LEU A 165 9.13 22.95 2.20
C LEU A 165 7.62 23.18 2.08
N GLN A 166 6.90 23.16 3.22
CA GLN A 166 5.48 23.48 3.21
C GLN A 166 5.23 24.86 2.58
N GLN A 167 5.96 25.90 3.00
CA GLN A 167 5.80 27.27 2.46
C GLN A 167 6.02 27.33 0.95
N GLN A 168 7.00 26.59 0.42
CA GLN A 168 7.27 26.52 -1.02
C GLN A 168 6.10 25.91 -1.80
N LEU A 169 5.33 25.01 -1.18
CA LEU A 169 4.25 24.26 -1.83
C LEU A 169 2.84 24.83 -1.59
N VAL A 170 2.66 25.74 -0.62
CA VAL A 170 1.33 26.31 -0.25
C VAL A 170 0.58 26.85 -1.46
N GLN A 171 1.25 27.61 -2.34
CA GLN A 171 0.60 28.27 -3.48
C GLN A 171 -0.02 27.27 -4.45
N GLU A 172 0.63 26.12 -4.66
CA GLU A 172 0.14 25.08 -5.56
C GLU A 172 -0.88 24.17 -4.87
N MET A 173 -0.56 23.69 -3.66
CA MET A 173 -1.41 22.72 -2.94
C MET A 173 -2.73 23.33 -2.43
N SER A 174 -2.80 24.65 -2.22
CA SER A 174 -4.07 25.33 -1.85
C SER A 174 -5.12 25.32 -2.96
N LYS A 175 -4.70 25.08 -4.21
CA LYS A 175 -5.59 24.93 -5.37
C LYS A 175 -6.14 23.51 -5.52
N MET A 176 -5.59 22.56 -4.77
CA MET A 176 -5.96 21.14 -4.82
C MET A 176 -6.95 20.85 -3.70
N LYS A 177 -8.20 20.58 -4.07
CA LYS A 177 -9.28 20.28 -3.12
C LYS A 177 -9.83 18.87 -3.34
N PRO A 178 -10.01 18.07 -2.28
CA PRO A 178 -10.64 16.77 -2.41
C PRO A 178 -12.09 16.87 -2.88
N ARG A 179 -12.52 15.92 -3.70
CA ARG A 179 -13.92 15.69 -4.05
C ARG A 179 -14.71 15.19 -2.83
N PRO A 180 -16.04 15.41 -2.80
CA PRO A 180 -16.89 14.86 -1.74
C PRO A 180 -16.79 13.33 -1.68
N ALA A 181 -16.51 12.77 -0.51
CA ALA A 181 -16.30 11.33 -0.34
C ALA A 181 -17.59 10.56 0.01
N ALA A 182 -17.66 9.28 -0.37
CA ALA A 182 -18.65 8.38 0.20
C ALA A 182 -18.36 8.18 1.70
N HIS A 183 -19.35 8.49 2.55
CA HIS A 183 -19.25 8.34 4.00
C HIS A 183 -20.49 7.61 4.53
N ILE A 184 -20.27 6.54 5.27
CA ILE A 184 -21.33 5.78 5.93
C ILE A 184 -20.96 5.68 7.43
N PRO A 185 -21.72 6.35 8.32
CA PRO A 185 -21.49 6.24 9.76
C PRO A 185 -21.50 4.78 10.24
N GLY A 186 -20.64 4.46 11.21
CA GLY A 186 -20.51 3.12 11.78
C GLY A 186 -19.50 2.20 11.07
N PHE A 187 -18.89 2.61 9.95
CA PHE A 187 -17.74 1.92 9.38
C PHE A 187 -16.40 2.44 9.92
N VAL A 188 -16.31 3.73 10.22
CA VAL A 188 -15.16 4.38 10.86
C VAL A 188 -15.50 4.80 12.29
N ALA A 189 -14.49 5.17 13.09
CA ALA A 189 -14.71 5.59 14.47
C ALA A 189 -15.61 6.85 14.55
N SER A 190 -16.51 6.90 15.54
CA SER A 190 -17.43 8.06 15.75
C SER A 190 -16.69 9.37 15.99
N ASN A 191 -15.46 9.30 16.50
CA ASN A 191 -14.60 10.46 16.74
C ASN A 191 -14.09 11.17 15.46
N GLN A 192 -14.50 10.67 14.28
CA GLN A 192 -14.26 11.29 12.97
C GLN A 192 -15.39 12.26 12.56
N GLU A 193 -16.55 12.27 13.22
CA GLU A 193 -17.72 13.09 12.84
C GLU A 193 -17.40 14.58 12.66
N THR A 194 -16.54 15.15 13.50
CA THR A 194 -16.14 16.57 13.43
C THR A 194 -15.31 16.91 12.19
N ARG A 195 -14.80 15.91 11.46
CA ARG A 195 -14.02 16.08 10.21
C ARG A 195 -14.92 16.02 8.97
N VAL A 196 -16.16 15.56 9.11
CA VAL A 196 -17.06 15.28 8.00
C VAL A 196 -17.79 16.57 7.59
N ASP A 197 -17.36 17.18 6.49
CA ASP A 197 -18.02 18.35 5.88
C ASP A 197 -18.09 18.28 4.33
N ASN A 198 -17.56 17.21 3.73
CA ASN A 198 -17.44 17.04 2.28
C ASN A 198 -17.82 15.62 1.85
N VAL A 199 -19.12 15.36 1.72
CA VAL A 199 -19.65 14.00 1.47
C VAL A 199 -20.61 13.94 0.29
N ILE A 200 -20.63 12.78 -0.37
CA ILE A 200 -21.64 12.44 -1.36
C ILE A 200 -22.97 12.20 -0.64
N THR A 201 -24.04 12.82 -1.14
CA THR A 201 -25.39 12.64 -0.58
C THR A 201 -26.14 11.48 -1.27
N GLY A 202 -27.09 10.89 -0.56
CA GLY A 202 -27.94 9.81 -1.08
C GLY A 202 -27.63 8.43 -0.49
N ASN A 203 -27.99 7.38 -1.22
CA ASN A 203 -27.82 5.99 -0.80
C ASN A 203 -26.57 5.35 -1.43
N ARG A 204 -26.27 4.10 -1.10
CA ARG A 204 -25.10 3.39 -1.63
C ARG A 204 -25.07 3.31 -3.16
N GLN A 205 -26.22 3.17 -3.81
CA GLN A 205 -26.31 3.14 -5.27
C GLN A 205 -25.92 4.51 -5.86
N SER A 206 -26.48 5.61 -5.36
CA SER A 206 -26.13 6.95 -5.85
C SER A 206 -24.68 7.31 -5.54
N MET A 207 -24.14 6.82 -4.42
CA MET A 207 -22.70 6.95 -4.11
C MET A 207 -21.84 6.25 -5.16
N VAL A 208 -22.13 5.00 -5.52
CA VAL A 208 -21.38 4.28 -6.57
C VAL A 208 -21.47 5.02 -7.90
N GLU A 209 -22.66 5.49 -8.29
CA GLU A 209 -22.84 6.24 -9.54
C GLU A 209 -22.03 7.54 -9.56
N GLN A 210 -22.01 8.29 -8.45
CA GLN A 210 -21.19 9.50 -8.35
C GLN A 210 -19.69 9.18 -8.39
N LEU A 211 -19.23 8.12 -7.70
CA LEU A 211 -17.83 7.70 -7.73
C LEU A 211 -17.37 7.28 -9.14
N ARG A 212 -18.23 6.56 -9.87
CA ARG A 212 -17.98 6.20 -11.27
C ARG A 212 -17.87 7.44 -12.15
N LYS A 213 -18.78 8.39 -11.98
CA LYS A 213 -18.75 9.68 -12.68
C LYS A 213 -17.46 10.44 -12.40
N ASP A 214 -17.03 10.53 -11.14
CA ASP A 214 -15.79 11.20 -10.76
C ASP A 214 -14.56 10.58 -11.43
N ILE A 215 -14.47 9.24 -11.47
CA ILE A 215 -13.39 8.51 -12.14
C ILE A 215 -13.39 8.81 -13.64
N ALA A 216 -14.55 8.72 -14.29
CA ALA A 216 -14.70 8.98 -15.72
C ALA A 216 -14.35 10.43 -16.09
N GLU A 217 -14.80 11.40 -15.29
CA GLU A 217 -14.49 12.83 -15.47
C GLU A 217 -13.01 13.11 -15.29
N PHE A 218 -12.36 12.53 -14.28
CA PHE A 218 -10.93 12.68 -14.06
C PHE A 218 -10.14 12.10 -15.25
N LYS A 219 -10.49 10.88 -15.69
CA LYS A 219 -9.89 10.23 -16.85
C LYS A 219 -10.02 11.08 -18.12
N ALA A 220 -11.21 11.58 -18.41
CA ALA A 220 -11.49 12.36 -19.61
C ALA A 220 -10.84 13.75 -19.59
N SER A 221 -11.01 14.52 -18.50
CA SER A 221 -10.52 15.90 -18.39
C SER A 221 -9.00 16.01 -18.44
N ARG A 222 -8.29 14.97 -18.02
CA ARG A 222 -6.83 14.89 -18.04
C ARG A 222 -6.28 14.05 -19.19
N GLN A 223 -7.14 13.53 -20.07
CA GLN A 223 -6.75 12.67 -21.20
C GLN A 223 -5.87 11.49 -20.76
N LEU A 224 -6.30 10.81 -19.69
CA LEU A 224 -5.58 9.69 -19.09
C LEU A 224 -5.91 8.40 -19.81
N GLU A 225 -4.90 7.57 -20.03
CA GLU A 225 -5.07 6.24 -20.61
C GLU A 225 -5.48 5.24 -19.53
N THR A 226 -4.95 5.41 -18.31
CA THR A 226 -5.25 4.56 -17.16
C THR A 226 -5.43 5.38 -15.89
N VAL A 227 -6.26 4.85 -14.98
CA VAL A 227 -6.49 5.40 -13.64
C VAL A 227 -6.33 4.29 -12.62
N ILE A 228 -5.62 4.59 -11.54
CA ILE A 228 -5.49 3.74 -10.37
C ILE A 228 -6.22 4.45 -9.23
N VAL A 229 -7.10 3.73 -8.54
CA VAL A 229 -7.73 4.20 -7.31
C VAL A 229 -7.06 3.54 -6.12
N ILE A 230 -6.65 4.32 -5.13
CA ILE A 230 -6.02 3.80 -3.92
C ILE A 230 -6.75 4.29 -2.67
N TRP A 231 -7.10 3.36 -1.80
CA TRP A 231 -7.61 3.66 -0.48
C TRP A 231 -6.47 3.95 0.48
N THR A 232 -6.43 5.19 0.99
CA THR A 232 -5.56 5.60 2.09
C THR A 232 -6.34 6.40 3.16
N ALA A 233 -7.65 6.16 3.22
CA ALA A 233 -8.55 6.77 4.18
C ALA A 233 -8.47 6.07 5.54
N ASN A 234 -9.30 6.50 6.48
CA ASN A 234 -9.44 5.85 7.78
C ASN A 234 -9.67 4.34 7.65
N THR A 235 -9.06 3.57 8.56
CA THR A 235 -9.35 2.14 8.69
C THR A 235 -10.82 1.94 9.03
N GLU A 236 -11.51 1.12 8.25
CA GLU A 236 -12.88 0.71 8.53
C GLU A 236 -12.92 -0.54 9.43
N ARG A 237 -14.06 -0.79 10.08
CA ARG A 237 -14.36 -2.12 10.63
C ARG A 237 -14.48 -3.13 9.50
N PHE A 238 -14.39 -4.41 9.83
CA PHE A 238 -14.75 -5.46 8.88
C PHE A 238 -16.25 -5.44 8.58
N ALA A 239 -16.60 -5.69 7.32
CA ALA A 239 -17.94 -6.04 6.90
C ALA A 239 -18.16 -7.54 7.10
N GLU A 240 -19.36 -7.94 7.51
CA GLU A 240 -19.70 -9.37 7.58
C GLU A 240 -19.86 -9.97 6.17
N ILE A 241 -19.27 -11.14 5.95
CA ILE A 241 -19.48 -11.92 4.73
C ILE A 241 -20.77 -12.73 4.91
N ARG A 242 -21.77 -12.48 4.07
CA ARG A 242 -23.11 -13.09 4.15
C ARG A 242 -23.54 -13.62 2.79
N GLU A 243 -24.01 -14.87 2.79
CA GLU A 243 -24.64 -15.50 1.62
C GLU A 243 -25.87 -14.68 1.19
N GLY A 244 -26.04 -14.49 -0.12
CA GLY A 244 -27.11 -13.66 -0.67
C GLY A 244 -26.88 -12.15 -0.57
N VAL A 245 -25.75 -11.69 -0.01
CA VAL A 245 -25.44 -10.25 0.16
C VAL A 245 -24.16 -9.86 -0.56
N ASN A 246 -23.00 -10.42 -0.19
CA ASN A 246 -21.68 -10.01 -0.70
C ASN A 246 -20.77 -11.19 -1.03
N ASP A 247 -21.39 -12.37 -1.16
CA ASP A 247 -20.81 -13.66 -1.54
C ASP A 247 -20.60 -13.80 -3.06
N THR A 248 -21.45 -13.18 -3.88
CA THR A 248 -21.32 -13.18 -5.34
C THR A 248 -21.39 -11.78 -5.93
N ALA A 249 -20.86 -11.58 -7.14
CA ALA A 249 -20.90 -10.31 -7.84
C ALA A 249 -22.34 -9.81 -8.05
N ALA A 250 -23.26 -10.72 -8.37
CA ALA A 250 -24.67 -10.39 -8.57
C ALA A 250 -25.34 -9.95 -7.26
N ASN A 251 -25.09 -10.68 -6.17
CA ASN A 251 -25.62 -10.35 -4.85
C ASN A 251 -25.05 -9.03 -4.33
N LEU A 252 -23.74 -8.79 -4.49
CA LEU A 252 -23.09 -7.55 -4.09
C LEU A 252 -23.74 -6.33 -4.77
N LEU A 253 -23.93 -6.39 -6.09
CA LEU A 253 -24.59 -5.31 -6.83
C LEU A 253 -26.06 -5.14 -6.42
N ALA A 254 -26.77 -6.23 -6.11
CA ALA A 254 -28.14 -6.17 -5.59
C ALA A 254 -28.19 -5.56 -4.18
N ALA A 255 -27.25 -5.89 -3.31
CA ALA A 255 -27.12 -5.36 -1.95
C ALA A 255 -26.80 -3.85 -1.96
N ILE A 256 -25.97 -3.38 -2.91
CA ILE A 256 -25.74 -1.94 -3.14
C ILE A 256 -27.04 -1.24 -3.50
N ARG A 257 -27.81 -1.78 -4.47
CA ARG A 257 -29.12 -1.23 -4.87
C ARG A 257 -30.13 -1.21 -3.72
N ALA A 258 -30.12 -2.26 -2.90
CA ALA A 258 -30.97 -2.38 -1.71
C ALA A 258 -30.47 -1.55 -0.51
N ASN A 259 -29.37 -0.79 -0.66
CA ASN A 259 -28.75 0.00 0.40
C ASN A 259 -28.41 -0.81 1.67
N HIS A 260 -27.94 -2.05 1.50
CA HIS A 260 -27.70 -2.99 2.59
C HIS A 260 -26.60 -2.51 3.56
N SER A 261 -26.79 -2.71 4.86
CA SER A 261 -25.95 -2.14 5.93
C SER A 261 -24.50 -2.61 5.92
N GLU A 262 -24.26 -3.87 5.54
CA GLU A 262 -22.92 -4.48 5.48
C GLU A 262 -22.12 -4.15 4.20
N ILE A 263 -22.59 -3.21 3.38
CA ILE A 263 -21.79 -2.67 2.29
C ILE A 263 -21.06 -1.41 2.79
N ALA A 264 -19.74 -1.53 2.88
CA ALA A 264 -18.84 -0.48 3.36
C ALA A 264 -18.55 0.58 2.27
N PRO A 265 -18.19 1.82 2.63
CA PRO A 265 -17.68 2.80 1.68
C PRO A 265 -16.52 2.27 0.82
N SER A 266 -15.52 1.59 1.40
CA SER A 266 -14.41 1.00 0.64
C SER A 266 -14.89 0.06 -0.47
N THR A 267 -15.91 -0.77 -0.20
CA THR A 267 -16.55 -1.65 -1.19
C THR A 267 -17.19 -0.84 -2.32
N LEU A 268 -17.79 0.32 -2.03
CA LEU A 268 -18.37 1.19 -3.07
C LEU A 268 -17.29 1.73 -4.02
N TYR A 269 -16.12 2.15 -3.49
CA TYR A 269 -15.01 2.59 -4.34
C TYR A 269 -14.45 1.43 -5.16
N ALA A 270 -14.25 0.25 -4.56
CA ALA A 270 -13.77 -0.92 -5.31
C ALA A 270 -14.73 -1.28 -6.46
N VAL A 271 -16.04 -1.34 -6.19
CA VAL A 271 -17.05 -1.59 -7.23
C VAL A 271 -17.06 -0.49 -8.29
N ALA A 272 -16.98 0.79 -7.91
CA ALA A 272 -16.93 1.89 -8.87
C ALA A 272 -15.68 1.80 -9.78
N SER A 273 -14.50 1.51 -9.20
CA SER A 273 -13.26 1.31 -9.96
C SER A 273 -13.34 0.14 -10.92
N ILE A 274 -13.86 -1.01 -10.47
CA ILE A 274 -14.03 -2.20 -11.31
C ILE A 274 -14.96 -1.90 -12.49
N LEU A 275 -16.10 -1.25 -12.24
CA LEU A 275 -17.08 -0.92 -13.28
C LEU A 275 -16.55 0.12 -14.29
N GLU A 276 -15.57 0.95 -13.90
CA GLU A 276 -14.87 1.88 -14.79
C GLU A 276 -13.57 1.30 -15.39
N GLY A 277 -13.30 0.00 -15.20
CA GLY A 277 -12.13 -0.67 -15.75
C GLY A 277 -10.79 -0.17 -15.15
N CYS A 278 -10.83 0.33 -13.92
CA CYS A 278 -9.69 0.93 -13.22
C CYS A 278 -9.18 -0.02 -12.12
N THR A 279 -7.85 -0.05 -11.92
CA THR A 279 -7.24 -0.80 -10.83
C THR A 279 -7.61 -0.19 -9.49
N TYR A 280 -7.94 -1.02 -8.50
CA TYR A 280 -8.20 -0.58 -7.13
C TYR A 280 -7.20 -1.19 -6.14
N ILE A 281 -6.62 -0.36 -5.28
CA ILE A 281 -5.65 -0.77 -4.26
C ILE A 281 -6.19 -0.42 -2.86
N ASN A 282 -6.29 -1.41 -1.98
CA ASN A 282 -6.66 -1.20 -0.58
C ASN A 282 -5.41 -1.05 0.30
N GLY A 283 -5.12 0.18 0.72
CA GLY A 283 -4.00 0.50 1.62
C GLY A 283 -4.33 0.35 3.11
N SER A 284 -5.53 -0.09 3.47
CA SER A 284 -6.01 -0.23 4.85
C SER A 284 -6.43 -1.68 5.15
N PRO A 285 -6.57 -2.08 6.43
CA PRO A 285 -6.68 -3.48 6.79
C PRO A 285 -8.11 -4.05 6.72
N GLN A 286 -9.14 -3.26 6.44
CA GLN A 286 -10.51 -3.78 6.31
C GLN A 286 -10.64 -4.75 5.14
N ASN A 287 -11.58 -5.69 5.25
CA ASN A 287 -11.86 -6.73 4.25
C ASN A 287 -12.68 -6.22 3.04
N THR A 288 -12.17 -5.19 2.35
CA THR A 288 -12.83 -4.57 1.18
C THR A 288 -13.17 -5.61 0.10
N PHE A 289 -12.25 -6.56 -0.11
CA PHE A 289 -12.33 -7.61 -1.15
C PHE A 289 -13.17 -8.81 -0.69
N VAL A 290 -14.44 -8.56 -0.37
CA VAL A 290 -15.43 -9.61 -0.15
C VAL A 290 -15.56 -10.51 -1.41
N PRO A 291 -16.03 -11.77 -1.29
CA PRO A 291 -16.04 -12.71 -2.42
C PRO A 291 -16.73 -12.16 -3.68
N GLY A 292 -17.87 -11.46 -3.51
CA GLY A 292 -18.57 -10.85 -4.64
C GLY A 292 -17.79 -9.69 -5.31
N CYS A 293 -16.89 -9.02 -4.59
CA CYS A 293 -16.02 -7.99 -5.14
C CYS A 293 -14.89 -8.60 -5.98
N VAL A 294 -14.30 -9.70 -5.50
CA VAL A 294 -13.28 -10.45 -6.25
C VAL A 294 -13.88 -11.03 -7.53
N GLU A 295 -15.04 -11.70 -7.44
CA GLU A 295 -15.74 -12.24 -8.61
C GLU A 295 -16.11 -11.13 -9.62
N LEU A 296 -16.50 -9.94 -9.14
CA LEU A 296 -16.79 -8.80 -10.01
C LEU A 296 -15.52 -8.33 -10.75
N ALA A 297 -14.38 -8.25 -10.06
CA ALA A 297 -13.11 -7.86 -10.68
C ALA A 297 -12.65 -8.87 -11.74
N GLU A 298 -12.82 -10.18 -11.49
CA GLU A 298 -12.54 -11.23 -12.47
C GLU A 298 -13.41 -11.07 -13.72
N LYS A 299 -14.72 -10.86 -13.56
CA LYS A 299 -15.67 -10.63 -14.66
C LYS A 299 -15.33 -9.41 -15.52
N HIS A 300 -14.74 -8.38 -14.91
CA HIS A 300 -14.36 -7.14 -15.58
C HIS A 300 -12.89 -7.09 -15.99
N SER A 301 -12.10 -8.13 -15.69
CA SER A 301 -10.65 -8.18 -15.97
C SER A 301 -9.87 -6.99 -15.40
N THR A 302 -10.22 -6.59 -14.17
CA THR A 302 -9.58 -5.46 -13.47
C THR A 302 -8.72 -5.95 -12.31
N PHE A 303 -7.63 -5.24 -12.02
CA PHE A 303 -6.75 -5.59 -10.91
C PHE A 303 -7.25 -5.05 -9.57
N LEU A 304 -7.15 -5.91 -8.55
CA LEU A 304 -7.25 -5.55 -7.14
C LEU A 304 -5.90 -5.78 -6.46
N GLY A 305 -5.53 -4.96 -5.49
CA GLY A 305 -4.32 -5.15 -4.69
C GLY A 305 -4.50 -4.68 -3.25
N GLY A 306 -3.88 -5.36 -2.29
CA GLY A 306 -4.07 -5.11 -0.85
C GLY A 306 -3.83 -6.40 -0.05
N ASP A 307 -4.10 -6.44 1.25
CA ASP A 307 -4.63 -5.38 2.12
C ASP A 307 -3.55 -4.81 3.07
N ASP A 308 -3.72 -3.56 3.48
CA ASP A 308 -2.88 -2.82 4.45
C ASP A 308 -1.45 -2.49 3.98
N PHE A 309 -1.02 -1.23 4.20
CA PHE A 309 0.35 -0.84 3.91
C PHE A 309 1.36 -1.51 4.86
N LYS A 310 2.30 -2.28 4.29
CA LYS A 310 3.44 -2.84 5.03
C LYS A 310 4.60 -1.84 5.11
N SER A 311 4.51 -0.90 6.06
CA SER A 311 5.49 0.18 6.23
C SER A 311 6.69 -0.21 7.11
N GLY A 312 6.62 0.03 8.42
CA GLY A 312 7.78 -0.02 9.32
C GLY A 312 7.85 -1.29 10.18
N GLN A 313 7.07 -1.35 11.27
CA GLN A 313 7.15 -2.46 12.24
C GLN A 313 6.86 -3.82 11.59
N THR A 314 5.76 -3.95 10.85
CA THR A 314 5.38 -5.21 10.20
C THR A 314 6.39 -5.64 9.14
N LYS A 315 6.98 -4.69 8.41
CA LYS A 315 8.02 -4.98 7.41
C LYS A 315 9.28 -5.55 8.06
N LEU A 316 9.75 -4.91 9.13
CA LEU A 316 10.91 -5.40 9.88
C LEU A 316 10.62 -6.75 10.52
N LYS A 317 9.43 -6.94 11.09
CA LYS A 317 9.00 -8.21 11.68
C LYS A 317 9.03 -9.34 10.66
N SER A 318 8.50 -9.15 9.45
CA SER A 318 8.51 -10.20 8.43
C SER A 318 9.93 -10.64 8.05
N VAL A 319 10.87 -9.69 7.96
CA VAL A 319 12.28 -10.01 7.66
C VAL A 319 12.96 -10.71 8.84
N LEU A 320 12.71 -10.25 10.07
CA LEU A 320 13.35 -10.81 11.25
C LEU A 320 12.88 -12.24 11.53
N VAL A 321 11.57 -12.51 11.46
CA VAL A 321 11.02 -13.84 11.74
C VAL A 321 11.47 -14.84 10.68
N ASP A 322 11.47 -14.45 9.40
CA ASP A 322 12.00 -15.26 8.30
C ASP A 322 13.48 -15.62 8.53
N PHE A 323 14.32 -14.64 8.88
CA PHE A 323 15.73 -14.86 9.23
C PHE A 323 15.89 -15.85 10.39
N LEU A 324 15.14 -15.68 11.48
CA LEU A 324 15.26 -16.51 12.68
C LEU A 324 14.86 -17.96 12.41
N VAL A 325 13.68 -18.17 11.80
CA VAL A 325 13.19 -19.52 11.49
C VAL A 325 14.12 -20.22 10.49
N SER A 326 14.59 -19.49 9.47
CA SER A 326 15.56 -20.01 8.49
C SER A 326 16.90 -20.38 9.12
N ALA A 327 17.30 -19.70 10.20
CA ALA A 327 18.49 -20.00 10.98
C ALA A 327 18.31 -21.17 11.98
N GLY A 328 17.14 -21.83 12.01
CA GLY A 328 16.83 -22.89 12.96
C GLY A 328 16.57 -22.38 14.38
N ILE A 329 16.23 -21.11 14.53
CA ILE A 329 15.94 -20.47 15.81
C ILE A 329 14.43 -20.40 15.97
N LYS A 330 13.91 -20.78 17.15
CA LYS A 330 12.46 -20.81 17.43
C LYS A 330 12.00 -19.53 18.15
N PRO A 331 11.34 -18.58 17.45
CA PRO A 331 10.56 -17.56 18.12
C PRO A 331 9.55 -18.18 19.08
N ALA A 332 9.62 -17.83 20.36
CA ALA A 332 8.66 -18.30 21.37
C ALA A 332 7.61 -17.24 21.69
N SER A 333 8.00 -15.95 21.66
CA SER A 333 7.08 -14.84 21.88
C SER A 333 7.43 -13.57 21.10
N ILE A 334 6.39 -12.91 20.59
CA ILE A 334 6.41 -11.77 19.68
C ILE A 334 5.43 -10.72 20.24
N VAL A 335 5.96 -9.70 20.94
CA VAL A 335 5.15 -8.64 21.55
C VAL A 335 5.36 -7.30 20.83
N SER A 336 4.32 -6.83 20.15
CA SER A 336 4.30 -5.64 19.30
C SER A 336 3.51 -4.50 19.90
N TYR A 337 4.22 -3.51 20.44
CA TYR A 337 3.62 -2.28 20.93
C TYR A 337 3.81 -1.13 19.94
N ASN A 338 2.76 -0.32 19.76
CA ASN A 338 2.78 0.88 18.95
C ASN A 338 2.00 1.98 19.67
N HIS A 339 2.51 3.21 19.61
CA HIS A 339 1.73 4.40 19.93
C HIS A 339 1.98 5.52 18.93
N LEU A 340 0.90 6.19 18.56
CA LEU A 340 0.87 7.25 17.56
C LEU A 340 -0.21 8.29 17.94
N GLY A 341 0.01 9.55 17.59
CA GLY A 341 -0.81 10.69 18.00
C GLY A 341 -1.59 11.34 16.85
N ASN A 342 -1.46 10.81 15.64
CA ASN A 342 -2.13 11.29 14.44
C ASN A 342 -3.57 10.79 14.31
N ASN A 343 -4.24 11.14 13.21
CA ASN A 343 -5.63 10.77 12.98
C ASN A 343 -5.83 9.26 12.83
N ASP A 344 -4.82 8.52 12.35
CA ASP A 344 -4.87 7.06 12.29
C ASP A 344 -4.94 6.48 13.71
N GLY A 345 -4.04 6.91 14.61
CA GLY A 345 -4.09 6.53 16.02
C GLY A 345 -5.43 6.88 16.70
N LYS A 346 -5.98 8.06 16.39
CA LYS A 346 -7.29 8.49 16.91
C LYS A 346 -8.41 7.55 16.43
N ASN A 347 -8.42 7.17 15.16
CA ASN A 347 -9.41 6.25 14.61
C ASN A 347 -9.27 4.83 15.18
N LEU A 348 -8.03 4.34 15.32
CA LEU A 348 -7.72 3.02 15.88
C LEU A 348 -7.90 2.93 17.40
N SER A 349 -8.31 4.02 18.08
CA SER A 349 -8.68 3.97 19.49
C SER A 349 -10.03 3.29 19.74
N ASP A 350 -10.86 3.17 18.69
CA ASP A 350 -12.11 2.42 18.73
C ASP A 350 -11.84 0.91 18.51
N PRO A 351 -12.38 0.01 19.36
CA PRO A 351 -12.13 -1.43 19.28
C PRO A 351 -12.42 -2.07 17.92
N MET A 352 -13.45 -1.63 17.20
CA MET A 352 -13.84 -2.27 15.94
C MET A 352 -12.82 -1.98 14.82
N GLN A 353 -12.30 -0.76 14.76
CA GLN A 353 -11.25 -0.37 13.82
C GLN A 353 -9.89 -0.95 14.23
N PHE A 354 -9.61 -1.04 15.53
CA PHE A 354 -8.41 -1.72 16.03
C PHE A 354 -8.38 -3.19 15.61
N ARG A 355 -9.51 -3.91 15.71
CA ARG A 355 -9.60 -5.33 15.36
C ARG A 355 -9.18 -5.61 13.92
N SER A 356 -9.56 -4.75 12.97
CA SER A 356 -9.11 -4.85 11.57
C SER A 356 -7.58 -4.85 11.48
N LYS A 357 -6.93 -3.89 12.15
CA LYS A 357 -5.46 -3.73 12.15
C LYS A 357 -4.75 -4.84 12.94
N GLU A 358 -5.37 -5.36 13.98
CA GLU A 358 -4.84 -6.46 14.78
C GLU A 358 -4.72 -7.73 13.94
N ILE A 359 -5.75 -8.08 13.16
CA ILE A 359 -5.75 -9.26 12.29
C ILE A 359 -4.63 -9.17 11.25
N SER A 360 -4.50 -8.05 10.52
CA SER A 360 -3.45 -7.91 9.48
C SER A 360 -2.03 -7.98 10.06
N LYS A 361 -1.81 -7.45 11.27
CA LYS A 361 -0.49 -7.44 11.93
C LYS A 361 -0.12 -8.75 12.61
N SER A 362 -1.09 -9.59 12.93
CA SER A 362 -0.89 -10.90 13.57
C SER A 362 -0.57 -11.99 12.56
N ASN A 363 -1.23 -12.00 11.40
CA ASN A 363 -1.10 -13.08 10.41
C ASN A 363 0.26 -13.15 9.70
N VAL A 364 1.10 -12.12 9.83
CA VAL A 364 2.39 -11.99 9.10
C VAL A 364 3.46 -13.03 9.48
N VAL A 365 3.23 -13.85 10.51
CA VAL A 365 4.17 -14.88 10.98
C VAL A 365 3.66 -16.31 10.77
N ASP A 366 2.40 -16.47 10.35
CA ASP A 366 1.74 -17.78 10.30
C ASP A 366 2.37 -18.73 9.27
N ASP A 367 2.79 -18.21 8.12
CA ASP A 367 3.46 -18.97 7.06
C ASP A 367 4.85 -19.46 7.49
N MET A 368 5.61 -18.61 8.18
CA MET A 368 6.93 -18.96 8.72
C MET A 368 6.86 -19.98 9.86
N VAL A 369 5.82 -19.92 10.70
CA VAL A 369 5.57 -20.97 11.68
C VAL A 369 5.19 -22.28 10.98
N GLY A 370 4.32 -22.22 9.97
CA GLY A 370 3.89 -23.38 9.20
C GLY A 370 4.98 -24.02 8.33
N SER A 371 6.04 -23.29 7.99
CA SER A 371 7.12 -23.79 7.13
C SER A 371 8.09 -24.75 7.84
N ASN A 372 8.14 -24.73 9.17
CA ASN A 372 9.16 -25.44 9.94
C ASN A 372 8.56 -26.33 11.06
N HIS A 373 8.15 -27.54 10.67
CA HIS A 373 7.62 -28.55 11.58
C HIS A 373 8.64 -29.16 12.56
N ILE A 374 9.94 -28.85 12.39
CA ILE A 374 11.00 -29.24 13.34
C ILE A 374 10.95 -28.31 14.55
N LEU A 375 10.79 -27.01 14.31
CA LEU A 375 10.70 -26.01 15.38
C LEU A 375 9.32 -25.97 16.01
N TYR A 376 8.25 -26.08 15.21
CA TYR A 376 6.87 -25.97 15.67
C TYR A 376 6.08 -27.26 15.45
N GLN A 377 5.47 -27.77 16.51
CA GLN A 377 4.54 -28.90 16.41
C GLN A 377 3.26 -28.48 15.66
N PRO A 378 2.47 -29.43 15.11
CA PRO A 378 1.20 -29.11 14.47
C PRO A 378 0.27 -28.30 15.40
N GLY A 379 -0.08 -27.09 14.95
CA GLY A 379 -0.92 -26.16 15.71
C GLY A 379 -0.18 -25.31 16.76
N GLU A 380 1.12 -25.53 16.96
CA GLU A 380 1.96 -24.69 17.82
C GLU A 380 2.20 -23.33 17.15
N LYS A 381 2.11 -22.25 17.94
CA LYS A 381 2.41 -20.88 17.53
C LYS A 381 3.16 -20.16 18.65
N PRO A 382 4.02 -19.17 18.34
CA PRO A 382 4.55 -18.28 19.36
C PRO A 382 3.43 -17.47 20.01
N ASP A 383 3.63 -17.08 21.27
CA ASP A 383 2.80 -16.07 21.90
C ASP A 383 2.92 -14.76 21.11
N HIS A 384 1.85 -14.31 20.46
CA HIS A 384 1.88 -13.11 19.64
C HIS A 384 0.85 -12.10 20.11
N CYS A 385 1.33 -10.96 20.62
CA CYS A 385 0.51 -9.85 21.07
C CYS A 385 0.75 -8.60 20.22
N VAL A 386 -0.31 -7.91 19.82
CA VAL A 386 -0.27 -6.62 19.11
C VAL A 386 -1.05 -5.59 19.89
N VAL A 387 -0.43 -4.46 20.19
CA VAL A 387 -1.05 -3.33 20.90
C VAL A 387 -0.81 -2.04 20.12
N ILE A 388 -1.87 -1.25 19.99
CA ILE A 388 -1.83 0.11 19.44
C ILE A 388 -2.52 1.05 20.43
N LYS A 389 -1.87 2.15 20.79
CA LYS A 389 -2.42 3.17 21.69
C LYS A 389 -2.35 4.56 21.08
N TYR A 390 -3.44 5.31 21.23
CA TYR A 390 -3.48 6.72 20.86
C TYR A 390 -2.78 7.57 21.91
N VAL A 391 -1.71 8.26 21.51
CA VAL A 391 -0.92 9.15 22.39
C VAL A 391 -0.74 10.49 21.69
N PRO A 392 -1.61 11.49 21.94
CA PRO A 392 -1.63 12.74 21.17
C PRO A 392 -0.28 13.47 21.10
N TYR A 393 0.52 13.39 22.16
CA TYR A 393 1.79 14.11 22.28
C TYR A 393 2.80 13.77 21.18
N VAL A 394 2.80 12.53 20.66
CA VAL A 394 3.80 12.10 19.66
C VAL A 394 3.44 12.52 18.23
N GLY A 395 2.22 13.02 17.97
CA GLY A 395 1.79 13.43 16.63
C GLY A 395 1.97 12.32 15.58
N GLU A 396 2.61 12.65 14.45
CA GLU A 396 2.94 11.71 13.35
C GLU A 396 4.12 10.78 13.64
N TYR A 397 4.86 11.02 14.72
CA TYR A 397 5.90 10.09 15.14
C TYR A 397 5.21 8.85 15.70
N GLN A 398 5.04 7.84 14.86
CA GLN A 398 4.72 6.49 15.31
C GLN A 398 5.95 5.94 16.01
N ASN A 399 5.90 5.94 17.33
CA ASN A 399 6.85 5.24 18.15
C ASN A 399 6.39 3.80 18.28
N SER A 400 7.21 2.88 17.80
CA SER A 400 6.93 1.45 17.86
C SER A 400 8.03 0.75 18.65
N ALA A 401 7.63 -0.06 19.63
CA ALA A 401 8.54 -0.93 20.36
C ALA A 401 8.11 -2.36 20.10
N PHE A 402 9.02 -3.17 19.57
CA PHE A 402 8.79 -4.60 19.39
C PHE A 402 9.81 -5.37 20.23
N LEU A 403 9.30 -6.29 21.03
CA LEU A 403 10.06 -7.22 21.85
C LEU A 403 9.86 -8.62 21.28
N THR A 404 10.94 -9.24 20.80
CA THR A 404 10.97 -10.67 20.48
C THR A 404 11.69 -11.40 21.60
N LEU A 405 11.02 -12.35 22.23
CA LEU A 405 11.65 -13.34 23.10
C LEU A 405 11.81 -14.63 22.30
N ILE A 406 13.04 -15.11 22.26
CA ILE A 406 13.44 -16.28 21.49
C ILE A 406 13.98 -17.32 22.46
N ASP A 407 13.43 -18.52 22.35
CA ASP A 407 13.89 -19.68 23.09
C ASP A 407 14.77 -20.52 22.17
N ILE A 408 15.98 -20.84 22.61
CA ILE A 408 16.83 -21.84 21.96
C ILE A 408 17.04 -22.94 22.98
N ASP A 409 16.67 -24.15 22.56
CA ASP A 409 16.66 -25.36 23.36
C ASP A 409 17.93 -25.49 24.23
N CYS A 410 17.73 -25.93 25.48
CA CYS A 410 18.74 -26.10 26.53
C CYS A 410 19.32 -24.83 27.20
N LYS A 411 18.43 -23.95 27.71
CA LYS A 411 18.69 -22.89 28.73
C LYS A 411 19.28 -21.55 28.24
N THR A 412 19.38 -21.30 26.93
CA THR A 412 19.89 -20.02 26.42
C THR A 412 18.80 -19.25 25.69
N ASN A 413 18.33 -18.16 26.30
CA ASN A 413 17.35 -17.27 25.69
C ASN A 413 18.05 -16.12 24.95
N PHE A 414 17.63 -15.86 23.70
CA PHE A 414 17.97 -14.63 23.00
C PHE A 414 16.81 -13.64 23.14
N ILE A 415 17.12 -12.40 23.52
CA ILE A 415 16.12 -11.34 23.66
C ILE A 415 16.47 -10.21 22.72
N TYR A 416 15.62 -9.99 21.72
CA TYR A 416 15.75 -8.87 20.80
C TYR A 416 14.76 -7.78 21.21
N LYS A 417 15.30 -6.63 21.64
CA LYS A 417 14.52 -5.42 21.92
C LYS A 417 14.75 -4.43 20.79
N ILE A 418 13.71 -4.15 20.01
CA ILE A 418 13.77 -3.21 18.89
C ILE A 418 12.89 -2.02 19.22
N LEU A 419 13.49 -0.84 19.29
CA LEU A 419 12.78 0.43 19.31
C LEU A 419 12.91 1.07 17.94
N ASN A 420 11.78 1.34 17.29
CA ASN A 420 11.73 1.95 15.97
C ASN A 420 10.83 3.19 15.99
N VAL A 421 11.43 4.34 15.67
CA VAL A 421 10.73 5.63 15.54
C VAL A 421 10.51 5.87 14.05
N ILE A 422 9.26 5.82 13.62
CA ILE A 422 8.88 6.01 12.23
C ILE A 422 7.98 7.24 12.17
N THR A 423 8.30 8.18 11.28
CA THR A 423 7.35 9.24 10.90
C THR A 423 6.44 8.64 9.82
N SER A 424 5.16 8.47 10.13
CA SER A 424 4.18 7.83 9.24
C SER A 424 3.35 8.84 8.48
#